data_AF-A0A662H476-F1
#
_entry.id   AF-A0A662H476-F1
#
_cell.length_a   1.000
_cell.length_b   1.000
_cell.length_c   1.000
_cell.angle_alpha   90.00
_cell.angle_beta   90.00
_cell.angle_gamma   90.00
#
_symmetry.space_group_name_H-M   'P 1'
#
loop_
_entity.id
_entity.type
_entity.pdbx_description
1 polymer ?
#
loop_
_entity_poly.entity_id
_entity_poly.type
_entity_poly.pdbx_seq_one_letter_code
_entity_poly.pdbx_strand_id
1 'polypeptide(L)'
;QNPSLKNQAKAFLILLTVSAITSALLLYNNAIGQLVYLSSIVLAMFYSTPPLRFKGRPVLDLLSHSLFFGILLVLQGYYLVGKGVPEPPLLALVGVYSVFLELRNELEDYYADKLAGYNTTVVLLGLNRGLKLLSMISIAVVSLSGMLLLHKSPFLVVTAVPFLALWFATNPRYEKYVRAIDFYVIFTLLVHLFYVVNFGST
;
A
#
# COMPACT_ATOMS: atom_id res chain seq x y z
N GLN A 1 -26.96 18.69 22.94
CA GLN A 1 -25.90 18.83 21.91
C GLN A 1 -25.97 20.25 21.35
N ASN A 2 -24.85 20.98 21.30
CA ASN A 2 -24.81 22.39 20.87
C ASN A 2 -25.15 22.53 19.37
N PRO A 3 -26.25 23.21 18.98
CA PRO A 3 -26.69 23.34 17.58
C PRO A 3 -25.65 23.98 16.66
N SER A 4 -24.83 24.90 17.20
CA SER A 4 -23.77 25.58 16.43
C SER A 4 -22.66 24.63 15.99
N LEU A 5 -22.22 23.73 16.88
CA LEU A 5 -21.21 22.70 16.58
C LEU A 5 -21.69 21.73 15.48
N LYS A 6 -22.97 21.34 15.51
CA LYS A 6 -23.55 20.47 14.48
C LYS A 6 -23.57 21.15 13.11
N ASN A 7 -23.86 22.44 13.06
CA ASN A 7 -23.87 23.21 11.82
C ASN A 7 -22.45 23.45 11.28
N GLN A 8 -21.48 23.73 12.15
CA GLN A 8 -20.06 23.83 11.79
C GLN A 8 -19.52 22.52 11.22
N ALA A 9 -19.82 21.38 11.84
CA ALA A 9 -19.40 20.07 11.35
C ALA A 9 -19.99 19.76 9.96
N LYS A 10 -21.28 20.08 9.74
CA LYS A 10 -21.90 19.93 8.42
C LYS A 10 -21.23 20.81 7.37
N ALA A 11 -20.99 22.09 7.68
CA ALA A 11 -20.32 23.01 6.76
C ALA A 11 -18.91 22.50 6.40
N PHE A 12 -18.16 22.02 7.39
CA PHE A 12 -16.84 21.44 7.17
C PHE A 12 -16.87 20.20 6.26
N LEU A 13 -17.81 19.27 6.48
CA LEU A 13 -17.98 18.11 5.61
C LEU A 13 -18.35 18.49 4.17
N ILE A 14 -19.22 19.50 4.01
CA ILE A 14 -19.58 20.03 2.69
C ILE A 14 -18.34 20.59 2.00
N LEU A 15 -17.55 21.42 2.70
CA LEU A 15 -16.33 22.01 2.16
C LEU A 15 -15.30 20.95 1.74
N LEU A 16 -15.08 19.93 2.57
CA LEU A 16 -14.20 18.80 2.21
C LEU A 16 -14.70 18.05 0.98
N THR A 17 -16.01 17.79 0.91
CA THR A 17 -16.61 17.09 -0.23
C THR A 17 -16.48 17.90 -1.51
N VAL A 18 -16.80 19.20 -1.47
CA VAL A 18 -16.67 20.13 -2.60
C VAL A 18 -15.21 20.24 -3.02
N SER A 19 -14.28 20.36 -2.07
CA SER A 19 -12.85 20.40 -2.36
C SER A 19 -12.36 19.12 -3.03
N ALA A 20 -12.76 17.94 -2.55
CA ALA A 20 -12.40 16.67 -3.15
C ALA A 20 -12.91 16.55 -4.60
N ILE A 21 -14.18 16.89 -4.84
CA ILE A 21 -14.76 16.86 -6.19
C ILE A 21 -14.06 17.86 -7.10
N THR A 22 -13.82 19.08 -6.62
CA THR A 22 -13.15 20.13 -7.39
C THR A 22 -11.72 19.71 -7.73
N SER A 23 -10.96 19.17 -6.78
CA SER A 23 -9.62 18.63 -7.02
C SER A 23 -9.64 17.50 -8.05
N ALA A 24 -10.62 16.59 -7.98
CA ALA A 24 -10.75 15.53 -8.97
C ALA A 24 -10.93 16.11 -10.39
N LEU A 25 -11.83 17.07 -10.55
CA LEU A 25 -12.13 17.71 -11.83
C LEU A 25 -10.98 18.55 -12.38
N LEU A 26 -10.22 19.24 -11.50
CA LEU A 26 -9.11 20.10 -11.91
C LEU A 26 -7.82 19.34 -12.20
N LEU A 27 -7.54 18.27 -11.45
CA LEU A 27 -6.28 17.53 -11.56
C LEU A 27 -6.35 16.43 -12.63
N TYR A 28 -7.54 15.91 -12.95
CA TYR A 28 -7.69 14.75 -13.84
C TYR A 28 -8.56 15.06 -15.05
N ASN A 29 -7.95 14.95 -16.23
CA ASN A 29 -8.60 15.20 -17.53
C ASN A 29 -9.48 14.05 -18.03
N ASN A 30 -9.59 12.95 -17.28
CA ASN A 30 -10.38 11.78 -17.68
C ASN A 30 -11.19 11.22 -16.49
N ALA A 31 -12.34 10.63 -16.80
CA ALA A 31 -13.28 10.12 -15.79
C ALA A 31 -12.68 9.00 -14.92
N ILE A 32 -11.80 8.17 -15.47
CA ILE A 32 -11.20 7.06 -14.71
C ILE A 32 -10.25 7.61 -13.63
N GLY A 33 -9.40 8.59 -13.96
CA GLY A 33 -8.53 9.26 -13.00
C GLY A 33 -9.32 9.95 -11.88
N GLN A 34 -10.44 10.60 -12.23
CA GLN A 34 -11.35 11.19 -11.25
C GLN A 34 -11.94 10.14 -10.31
N LEU A 35 -12.41 9.01 -10.85
CA LEU A 35 -12.92 7.90 -10.06
C LEU A 35 -11.85 7.29 -9.16
N VAL A 36 -10.63 7.12 -9.66
CA VAL A 36 -9.49 6.62 -8.86
C VAL A 36 -9.22 7.55 -7.68
N TYR A 37 -9.14 8.87 -7.92
CA TYR A 37 -8.91 9.86 -6.87
C TYR A 37 -10.02 9.87 -5.80
N LEU A 38 -11.29 9.93 -6.23
CA LEU A 38 -12.42 9.91 -5.31
C LEU A 38 -12.48 8.58 -4.53
N SER A 39 -12.17 7.45 -5.18
CA SER A 39 -12.10 6.14 -4.52
C SER A 39 -11.01 6.11 -3.45
N SER A 40 -9.85 6.72 -3.71
CA SER A 40 -8.78 6.85 -2.71
C SER A 40 -9.23 7.60 -1.47
N ILE A 41 -9.95 8.71 -1.65
CA ILE A 41 -10.47 9.51 -0.52
C ILE A 41 -11.51 8.72 0.27
N VAL A 42 -12.47 8.09 -0.42
CA VAL A 42 -13.50 7.25 0.22
C VAL A 42 -12.86 6.12 1.01
N LEU A 43 -11.86 5.45 0.43
CA LEU A 43 -11.19 4.33 1.08
C LEU A 43 -10.34 4.78 2.27
N ALA A 44 -9.64 5.92 2.17
CA ALA A 44 -8.90 6.50 3.30
C ALA A 44 -9.84 6.87 4.48
N MET A 45 -11.03 7.41 4.17
CA MET A 45 -12.06 7.66 5.19
C MET A 45 -12.54 6.37 5.84
N PHE A 46 -12.93 5.36 5.04
CA PHE A 46 -13.42 4.09 5.55
C PHE A 46 -12.36 3.30 6.32
N TYR A 47 -11.09 3.44 5.96
CA TYR A 47 -9.97 2.84 6.68
C TYR A 47 -9.85 3.39 8.10
N SER A 48 -10.00 4.70 8.28
CA SER A 48 -9.68 5.37 9.55
C SER A 48 -10.88 5.67 10.46
N THR A 49 -12.07 5.90 9.89
CA THR A 49 -13.21 6.51 10.61
C THR A 49 -14.34 5.52 10.91
N PRO A 50 -14.98 5.59 12.11
CA PRO A 50 -16.19 4.83 12.41
C PRO A 50 -17.38 5.21 11.49
N PRO A 51 -18.34 4.30 11.26
CA PRO A 51 -18.46 2.96 11.85
C PRO A 51 -17.65 1.88 11.13
N LEU A 52 -17.12 2.18 9.94
CA LEU A 52 -16.40 1.19 9.14
C LEU A 52 -15.01 0.91 9.70
N ARG A 53 -14.13 1.92 9.80
CA ARG A 53 -12.76 1.85 10.35
C ARG A 53 -12.05 0.52 10.02
N PHE A 54 -11.79 0.29 8.73
CA PHE A 54 -11.25 -0.99 8.25
C PHE A 54 -9.91 -1.38 8.87
N LYS A 55 -9.10 -0.41 9.30
CA LYS A 55 -7.83 -0.70 10.00
C LYS A 55 -7.98 -1.50 11.31
N GLY A 56 -9.19 -1.56 11.86
CA GLY A 56 -9.49 -2.36 13.05
C GLY A 56 -10.28 -3.63 12.74
N ARG A 57 -10.35 -4.05 11.47
CA ARG A 57 -11.10 -5.22 11.01
C ARG A 57 -10.15 -6.18 10.30
N PRO A 58 -10.06 -7.46 10.72
CA PRO A 58 -9.13 -8.40 10.12
C PRO A 58 -9.43 -8.57 8.63
N VAL A 59 -8.39 -8.80 7.84
CA VAL A 59 -8.37 -8.90 6.37
C VAL A 59 -8.68 -7.57 5.68
N LEU A 60 -9.68 -6.82 6.15
CA LEU A 60 -10.05 -5.52 5.59
C LEU A 60 -8.99 -4.46 5.85
N ASP A 61 -8.30 -4.51 7.00
CA ASP A 61 -7.11 -3.71 7.29
C ASP A 61 -6.07 -3.85 6.16
N LEU A 62 -5.64 -5.07 5.85
CA LEU A 62 -4.64 -5.35 4.82
C LEU A 62 -5.14 -5.03 3.41
N LEU A 63 -6.35 -5.45 3.05
CA LEU A 63 -6.91 -5.23 1.70
C LEU A 63 -7.11 -3.75 1.41
N SER A 64 -7.66 -3.01 2.37
CA SER A 64 -7.87 -1.58 2.18
C SER A 64 -6.54 -0.83 2.15
N HIS A 65 -5.58 -1.16 3.01
CA HIS A 65 -4.23 -0.58 2.97
C HIS A 65 -3.52 -0.85 1.63
N SER A 66 -3.62 -2.09 1.11
CA SER A 66 -3.11 -2.47 -0.22
C SER A 66 -3.65 -1.57 -1.34
N LEU A 67 -4.95 -1.27 -1.27
CA LEU A 67 -5.63 -0.44 -2.26
C LEU A 67 -5.30 1.05 -2.10
N PHE A 68 -5.56 1.68 -0.95
CA PHE A 68 -5.41 3.15 -0.84
C PHE A 68 -3.96 3.61 -0.72
N PHE A 69 -3.10 2.83 -0.06
CA PHE A 69 -1.69 3.18 0.18
C PHE A 69 -0.72 2.48 -0.79
N GLY A 70 -1.22 1.62 -1.69
CA GLY A 70 -0.44 0.96 -2.73
C GLY A 70 -0.99 1.27 -4.14
N ILE A 71 -1.98 0.48 -4.57
CA ILE A 71 -2.46 0.44 -5.95
C ILE A 71 -3.04 1.79 -6.41
N LEU A 72 -3.99 2.34 -5.65
CA LEU A 72 -4.66 3.59 -6.01
C LEU A 72 -3.70 4.78 -5.91
N LEU A 73 -2.70 4.74 -5.03
CA LEU A 73 -1.68 5.78 -4.93
C LEU A 73 -0.85 5.87 -6.23
N VAL A 74 -0.41 4.73 -6.77
CA VAL A 74 0.31 4.69 -8.05
C VAL A 74 -0.60 5.07 -9.22
N LEU A 75 -1.83 4.55 -9.26
CA LEU A 75 -2.79 4.89 -10.32
C LEU A 75 -3.07 6.40 -10.36
N GLN A 76 -3.21 7.04 -9.20
CA GLN A 76 -3.38 8.50 -9.13
C GLN A 76 -2.24 9.24 -9.82
N GLY A 77 -0.98 8.84 -9.58
CA GLY A 77 0.18 9.44 -10.24
C GLY A 77 0.17 9.24 -11.75
N TYR A 78 -0.12 8.02 -12.21
CA TYR A 78 -0.15 7.70 -13.64
C TYR A 78 -1.28 8.43 -14.40
N TYR A 79 -2.48 8.50 -13.83
CA TYR A 79 -3.59 9.24 -14.43
C TYR A 79 -3.38 10.76 -14.39
N LEU A 80 -2.68 11.28 -13.36
CA LEU A 80 -2.36 12.70 -13.24
C LEU A 80 -1.44 13.16 -14.39
N VAL A 81 -0.49 12.32 -14.79
CA VAL A 81 0.42 12.62 -15.93
C VAL A 81 -0.09 12.09 -17.27
N GLY A 82 -1.34 11.62 -17.35
CA GLY A 82 -1.96 11.16 -18.60
C GLY A 82 -1.47 9.82 -19.14
N LYS A 83 -0.76 9.00 -18.33
CA LYS A 83 -0.23 7.69 -18.74
C LYS A 83 -1.23 6.53 -18.63
N GLY A 84 -2.36 6.72 -17.95
CA GLY A 84 -3.39 5.69 -17.81
C GLY A 84 -3.05 4.61 -16.78
N VAL A 85 -3.27 3.33 -17.12
CA VAL A 85 -2.99 2.20 -16.21
C VAL A 85 -1.53 1.73 -16.40
N PRO A 86 -0.72 1.64 -15.34
CA PRO A 86 0.62 1.08 -15.41
C PRO A 86 0.63 -0.43 -15.68
N GLU A 87 1.81 -0.98 -15.92
CA GLU A 87 1.97 -2.43 -16.11
C GLU A 87 1.46 -3.24 -14.89
N PRO A 88 0.73 -4.35 -15.10
CA PRO A 88 0.19 -5.16 -14.00
C PRO A 88 1.22 -5.61 -12.94
N PRO A 89 2.48 -5.97 -13.30
CA PRO A 89 3.49 -6.32 -12.31
C PRO A 89 3.82 -5.19 -11.33
N LEU A 90 3.79 -3.92 -11.78
CA LEU A 90 4.00 -2.79 -10.89
C LEU A 90 2.86 -2.68 -9.86
N LEU A 91 1.61 -2.79 -10.32
CA LEU A 91 0.43 -2.74 -9.44
C LEU A 91 0.43 -3.88 -8.43
N ALA A 92 0.76 -5.10 -8.87
CA ALA A 92 0.89 -6.25 -7.99
C ALA A 92 1.98 -6.03 -6.94
N LEU A 93 3.16 -5.55 -7.35
CA LEU A 93 4.26 -5.26 -6.43
C LEU A 93 3.86 -4.23 -5.37
N VAL A 94 3.35 -3.06 -5.76
CA VAL A 94 3.01 -2.01 -4.78
C VAL A 94 1.83 -2.39 -3.89
N GLY A 95 0.87 -3.16 -4.42
CA GLY A 95 -0.23 -3.69 -3.62
C GLY A 95 0.23 -4.66 -2.54
N VAL A 96 1.07 -5.63 -2.91
CA VAL A 96 1.61 -6.62 -1.96
C VAL A 96 2.63 -5.99 -1.01
N TYR A 97 3.43 -5.04 -1.47
CA TYR A 97 4.35 -4.29 -0.61
C TYR A 97 3.58 -3.44 0.41
N SER A 98 2.45 -2.85 0.02
CA SER A 98 1.58 -2.15 0.97
C SER A 98 1.00 -3.08 2.05
N VAL A 99 0.65 -4.33 1.71
CA VAL A 99 0.29 -5.35 2.71
C VAL A 99 1.46 -5.69 3.63
N PHE A 100 2.68 -5.82 3.07
CA PHE A 100 3.89 -6.04 3.84
C PHE A 100 4.14 -4.93 4.87
N LEU A 101 3.96 -3.67 4.48
CA LEU A 101 4.09 -2.52 5.38
C LEU A 101 3.06 -2.56 6.51
N GLU A 102 1.80 -2.83 6.19
CA GLU A 102 0.74 -2.87 7.22
C GLU A 102 0.93 -4.01 8.21
N LEU A 103 1.32 -5.20 7.74
CA LEU A 103 1.63 -6.32 8.63
C LEU A 103 2.77 -6.01 9.60
N ARG A 104 3.74 -5.17 9.21
CA ARG A 104 4.79 -4.72 10.12
C ARG A 104 4.24 -3.78 11.18
N ASN A 105 3.43 -2.80 10.78
CA ASN A 105 2.76 -1.89 11.71
C ASN A 105 1.96 -2.69 12.74
N GLU A 106 1.11 -3.62 12.30
CA GLU A 106 0.30 -4.45 13.20
C GLU A 106 1.13 -5.37 14.11
N LEU A 107 2.32 -5.82 13.67
CA LEU A 107 3.24 -6.61 14.50
C LEU A 107 3.96 -5.77 15.54
N GLU A 108 4.40 -4.56 15.18
CA GLU A 108 5.01 -3.58 16.09
C GLU A 108 4.00 -3.13 17.16
N ASP A 109 2.74 -2.89 16.75
CA ASP A 109 1.67 -2.38 17.60
C ASP A 109 0.85 -3.48 18.31
N TYR A 110 1.18 -4.76 18.12
CA TYR A 110 0.36 -5.90 18.58
C TYR A 110 -0.13 -5.80 20.03
N TYR A 111 0.76 -5.45 20.96
CA TYR A 111 0.38 -5.35 22.38
C TYR A 111 -0.50 -4.14 22.66
N ALA A 112 -0.22 -3.00 22.02
CA ALA A 112 -1.02 -1.77 22.16
C ALA A 112 -2.43 -1.96 21.58
N ASP A 113 -2.53 -2.52 20.37
CA ASP A 113 -3.80 -2.79 19.70
C ASP A 113 -4.65 -3.80 20.46
N LYS A 114 -4.02 -4.86 20.98
CA LYS A 114 -4.71 -5.86 21.80
C LYS A 114 -5.25 -5.26 23.10
N LEU A 115 -4.49 -4.40 23.77
CA LEU A 115 -4.93 -3.71 24.99
C LEU A 115 -6.05 -2.70 24.70
N ALA A 116 -6.02 -2.05 23.54
CA ALA A 116 -7.05 -1.13 23.08
C ALA A 116 -8.34 -1.82 22.58
N GLY A 117 -8.36 -3.15 22.50
CA GLY A 117 -9.50 -3.93 22.02
C GLY A 117 -9.69 -3.86 20.49
N TYR A 118 -8.64 -3.53 19.74
CA TYR A 118 -8.68 -3.56 18.27
C TYR A 118 -8.49 -4.99 17.75
N ASN A 119 -9.19 -5.30 16.66
CA ASN A 119 -9.14 -6.62 16.02
C ASN A 119 -8.42 -6.50 14.67
N THR A 120 -7.14 -6.16 14.67
CA THR A 120 -6.33 -6.24 13.46
C THR A 120 -6.08 -7.69 13.07
N THR A 121 -5.62 -7.93 11.85
CA THR A 121 -5.28 -9.25 11.33
C THR A 121 -4.27 -9.95 12.22
N VAL A 122 -3.19 -9.27 12.61
CA VAL A 122 -2.15 -9.82 13.48
C VAL A 122 -2.67 -10.05 14.90
N VAL A 123 -3.52 -9.18 15.45
CA VAL A 123 -4.12 -9.41 16.77
C VAL A 123 -4.95 -10.70 16.78
N LEU A 124 -5.75 -10.93 15.73
CA LEU A 124 -6.56 -12.15 15.60
C LEU A 124 -5.71 -13.40 15.36
N LEU A 125 -4.67 -13.31 14.53
CA LEU A 125 -3.76 -14.42 14.23
C LEU A 125 -2.83 -14.76 15.40
N GLY A 126 -2.45 -13.76 16.20
CA GLY A 126 -1.38 -13.82 17.18
C GLY A 126 0.01 -13.65 16.57
N LEU A 127 0.97 -13.18 17.37
CA LEU A 127 2.34 -12.84 16.95
C LEU A 127 3.01 -13.91 16.08
N ASN A 128 3.00 -15.17 16.50
CA ASN A 128 3.70 -16.24 15.78
C ASN A 128 3.14 -16.48 14.37
N ARG A 129 1.81 -16.38 14.19
CA ARG A 129 1.18 -16.54 12.88
C ARG A 129 1.29 -15.25 12.05
N GLY A 130 1.24 -14.09 12.69
CA GLY A 130 1.52 -12.79 12.05
C GLY A 130 2.93 -12.73 11.46
N LEU A 131 3.95 -13.18 12.20
CA LEU A 131 5.33 -13.27 11.71
C LEU A 131 5.47 -14.24 10.53
N LYS A 132 4.77 -15.39 10.57
CA LYS A 132 4.73 -16.32 9.43
C LYS A 132 4.06 -15.69 8.22
N LEU A 133 2.96 -14.97 8.41
CA LEU A 133 2.27 -14.25 7.34
C LEU A 133 3.17 -13.18 6.72
N LEU A 134 3.83 -12.36 7.53
CA LEU A 134 4.81 -11.38 7.05
C LEU A 134 5.93 -12.04 6.24
N SER A 135 6.43 -13.18 6.71
CA SER A 135 7.48 -13.96 6.04
C SER A 135 7.03 -14.54 4.69
N MET A 136 5.77 -14.96 4.56
CA MET A 136 5.22 -15.39 3.27
C MET A 136 5.03 -14.20 2.32
N ILE A 137 4.51 -13.08 2.83
CA ILE A 137 4.32 -11.87 2.06
C ILE A 137 5.66 -11.28 1.60
N SER A 138 6.72 -11.36 2.40
CA SER A 138 8.04 -10.88 1.99
C SER A 138 8.63 -11.66 0.82
N ILE A 139 8.44 -12.98 0.77
CA ILE A 139 8.80 -13.77 -0.41
C ILE A 139 8.03 -13.27 -1.62
N ALA A 140 6.72 -13.05 -1.50
CA ALA A 140 5.91 -12.52 -2.60
C ALA A 140 6.39 -11.14 -3.09
N VAL A 141 6.75 -10.23 -2.17
CA VAL A 141 7.33 -8.92 -2.52
C VAL A 141 8.64 -9.08 -3.30
N VAL A 142 9.55 -9.93 -2.85
CA VAL A 142 10.85 -10.17 -3.51
C VAL A 142 10.64 -10.82 -4.89
N SER A 143 9.74 -11.80 -4.99
CA SER A 143 9.39 -12.45 -6.26
C SER A 143 8.77 -11.48 -7.25
N LEU A 144 7.79 -10.67 -6.84
CA LEU A 144 7.16 -9.66 -7.70
C LEU A 144 8.14 -8.58 -8.13
N SER A 145 9.07 -8.19 -7.24
CA SER A 145 10.16 -7.27 -7.60
C SER A 145 11.06 -7.88 -8.67
N GLY A 146 11.45 -9.15 -8.51
CA GLY A 146 12.21 -9.89 -9.53
C GLY A 146 11.47 -10.01 -10.85
N MET A 147 10.16 -10.29 -10.84
CA MET A 147 9.31 -10.35 -12.03
C MET A 147 9.21 -9.01 -12.76
N LEU A 148 9.05 -7.90 -12.02
CA LEU A 148 9.05 -6.56 -12.60
C LEU A 148 10.38 -6.26 -13.30
N LEU A 149 11.50 -6.63 -12.68
CA LEU A 149 12.84 -6.44 -13.25
C LEU A 149 13.11 -7.37 -14.45
N LEU A 150 12.59 -8.60 -14.43
CA LEU A 150 12.70 -9.55 -15.53
C LEU A 150 12.12 -9.01 -16.84
N HIS A 151 10.99 -8.29 -16.78
CA HIS A 151 10.41 -7.64 -17.94
C HIS A 151 11.30 -6.53 -18.53
N LYS A 152 12.21 -5.95 -17.73
CA LYS A 152 13.13 -4.91 -18.19
C LYS A 152 14.45 -5.50 -18.70
N SER A 153 15.00 -6.49 -18.00
CA SER A 153 16.19 -7.22 -18.43
C SER A 153 16.31 -8.57 -17.69
N PRO A 154 16.64 -9.68 -18.40
CA PRO A 154 16.78 -10.98 -17.77
C PRO A 154 17.91 -11.02 -16.72
N PHE A 155 18.95 -10.18 -16.85
CA PHE A 155 20.07 -10.15 -15.91
C PHE A 155 19.69 -9.53 -14.55
N LEU A 156 18.68 -8.65 -14.51
CA LEU A 156 18.31 -7.96 -13.28
C LEU A 156 17.62 -8.86 -12.26
N VAL A 157 17.07 -10.01 -12.67
CA VAL A 157 16.43 -10.97 -11.74
C VAL A 157 17.40 -11.52 -10.71
N VAL A 158 18.70 -11.58 -11.04
CA VAL A 158 19.75 -12.09 -10.15
C VAL A 158 19.82 -11.24 -8.87
N THR A 159 19.38 -9.99 -8.92
CA THR A 159 19.31 -9.11 -7.74
C THR A 159 18.32 -9.60 -6.67
N ALA A 160 17.37 -10.48 -7.01
CA ALA A 160 16.46 -11.09 -6.03
C ALA A 160 17.14 -12.17 -5.17
N VAL A 161 18.19 -12.82 -5.70
CA VAL A 161 18.83 -14.01 -5.10
C VAL A 161 19.40 -13.72 -3.70
N PRO A 162 20.14 -12.61 -3.46
CA PRO A 162 20.65 -12.29 -2.13
C PRO A 162 19.55 -12.10 -1.07
N PHE A 163 18.40 -11.56 -1.45
CA PHE A 163 17.29 -11.31 -0.52
C PHE A 163 16.53 -12.60 -0.18
N LEU A 164 16.37 -13.49 -1.16
CA LEU A 164 15.86 -14.85 -0.90
C LEU A 164 16.85 -15.65 -0.04
N ALA A 165 18.15 -15.57 -0.32
CA ALA A 165 19.17 -16.23 0.50
C ALA A 165 19.21 -15.68 1.93
N LEU A 166 19.07 -14.36 2.11
CA LEU A 166 18.97 -13.72 3.42
C LEU A 166 17.74 -14.22 4.18
N TRP A 167 16.60 -14.41 3.50
CA TRP A 167 15.40 -14.99 4.11
C TRP A 167 15.67 -16.38 4.70
N PHE A 168 16.30 -17.28 3.93
CA PHE A 168 16.67 -18.61 4.42
C PHE A 168 17.67 -18.54 5.58
N ALA A 169 18.62 -17.60 5.53
CA ALA A 169 19.70 -17.51 6.52
C ALA A 169 19.30 -16.83 7.83
N THR A 170 18.23 -16.01 7.86
CA THR A 170 17.94 -15.10 9.00
C THR A 170 16.67 -15.40 9.79
N ASN A 171 16.09 -16.60 9.68
CA ASN A 171 15.13 -17.10 10.67
C ASN A 171 15.77 -17.04 12.09
N PRO A 172 15.52 -16.06 13.00
CA PRO A 172 14.32 -15.22 13.19
C PRO A 172 14.61 -13.71 13.50
N ARG A 173 15.62 -13.06 12.91
CA ARG A 173 15.97 -11.66 13.21
C ARG A 173 15.12 -10.65 12.42
N TYR A 174 13.90 -10.43 12.93
CA TYR A 174 12.84 -9.57 12.39
C TYR A 174 13.33 -8.23 11.79
N GLU A 175 14.04 -7.39 12.55
CA GLU A 175 14.29 -6.00 12.13
C GLU A 175 15.23 -5.85 10.92
N LYS A 176 16.36 -6.57 10.89
CA LYS A 176 17.36 -6.41 9.83
C LYS A 176 16.86 -6.95 8.49
N TYR A 177 16.14 -8.06 8.53
CA TYR A 177 15.58 -8.70 7.34
C TYR A 177 14.52 -7.80 6.67
N VAL A 178 13.62 -7.24 7.47
CA VAL A 178 12.53 -6.39 6.98
C VAL A 178 13.06 -5.13 6.28
N ARG A 179 14.11 -4.49 6.82
CA ARG A 179 14.73 -3.32 6.19
C ARG A 179 15.41 -3.66 4.86
N ALA A 180 15.99 -4.85 4.73
CA ALA A 180 16.60 -5.29 3.47
C ALA A 180 15.54 -5.38 2.36
N ILE A 181 14.32 -5.83 2.65
CA ILE A 181 13.22 -5.85 1.69
C ILE A 181 12.85 -4.43 1.26
N ASP A 182 12.75 -3.48 2.20
CA ASP A 182 12.47 -2.07 1.87
C ASP A 182 13.50 -1.54 0.87
N PHE A 183 14.79 -1.76 1.13
CA PHE A 183 15.86 -1.37 0.22
C PHE A 183 15.71 -2.00 -1.16
N TYR A 184 15.36 -3.29 -1.22
CA TYR A 184 15.20 -3.99 -2.49
C TYR A 184 14.02 -3.47 -3.30
N VAL A 185 12.88 -3.19 -2.65
CA VAL A 185 11.72 -2.60 -3.32
C VAL A 185 12.04 -1.20 -3.83
N ILE A 186 12.69 -0.35 -3.02
CA ILE A 186 13.09 1.00 -3.45
C ILE A 186 14.04 0.91 -4.65
N PHE A 187 15.07 0.06 -4.58
CA PHE A 187 15.97 -0.19 -5.70
C PHE A 187 15.21 -0.62 -6.96
N THR A 188 14.29 -1.58 -6.82
CA THR A 188 13.47 -2.09 -7.92
C THR A 188 12.63 -0.98 -8.55
N LEU A 189 11.97 -0.14 -7.73
CA LEU A 189 11.16 0.97 -8.21
C LEU A 189 11.99 2.07 -8.90
N LEU A 190 13.20 2.34 -8.39
CA LEU A 190 14.13 3.29 -9.04
C LEU A 190 14.62 2.77 -10.39
N VAL A 191 14.95 1.48 -10.48
CA VAL A 191 15.33 0.86 -11.76
C VAL A 191 14.15 0.86 -12.72
N HIS A 192 12.96 0.46 -12.28
CA HIS A 192 11.74 0.54 -13.09
C HIS A 192 11.50 1.96 -13.60
N LEU A 193 11.60 2.98 -12.73
CA LEU A 193 11.45 4.38 -13.11
C LEU A 193 12.50 4.80 -14.15
N PHE A 194 13.77 4.41 -13.96
CA PHE A 194 14.83 4.66 -14.95
C PHE A 194 14.46 4.08 -16.32
N TYR A 195 13.95 2.85 -16.37
CA TYR A 195 13.54 2.23 -17.65
C TYR A 195 12.36 2.98 -18.28
N VAL A 196 11.33 3.31 -17.49
CA VAL A 196 10.15 4.05 -17.97
C VAL A 196 10.52 5.42 -18.53
N VAL A 197 11.49 6.11 -17.93
CA VAL A 197 11.94 7.44 -18.37
C VAL A 197 12.79 7.36 -19.65
N ASN A 198 13.69 6.39 -19.76
CA ASN A 198 14.65 6.33 -20.87
C ASN A 198 14.15 5.54 -22.09
N PHE A 199 13.30 4.54 -21.87
CA PHE A 199 12.84 3.62 -22.91
C PHE A 199 11.31 3.62 -23.11
N GLY A 200 10.58 4.41 -22.31
CA GLY A 200 9.13 4.43 -22.31
C GLY A 200 8.51 3.29 -21.49
N SER A 201 7.18 3.31 -21.36
CA SER A 201 6.45 2.21 -20.73
C SER A 201 6.34 1.03 -21.69
N THR A 202 7.22 0.04 -21.56
CA THR A 202 7.02 -1.32 -22.07
C THR A 202 6.28 -2.15 -21.04
#